data_AF-A0A7S2BWU9-F1
#
_entry.id   AF-A0A7S2BWU9-F1
#
_cell.length_a   1.000
_cell.length_b   1.000
_cell.length_c   1.000
_cell.angle_alpha   90.00
_cell.angle_beta   90.00
_cell.angle_gamma   90.00
#
_symmetry.space_group_name_H-M   'P 1'
#
loop_
_entity.id
_entity.type
_entity.pdbx_description
1 polymer ?
#
loop_
_entity_poly.entity_id
_entity_poly.type
_entity_poly.pdbx_seq_one_letter_code
_entity_poly.pdbx_strand_id
1 'polypeptide(L)'
;MDALARSGDGSAAPSYTSATSSVGGERDTTGEREFCLVLDEKAIEYCATLAKDTLAEVANSARSVIACRARKDQKAQMLNLIREGVAESCCLAIGDGANDVAMIKAGQIGVGIIGKEGMQAVNNSDFAIGQFRFLRSLLLVHGRVNYYRMSIFNYFVIYKSSVMVFATALYSFTIEASSASNIYAYIFWGFFFNVFCTYLNILGFASYDLDVPKEVAAHTPKLYKPGIYRSYFTLARFWWWSADALWCAAVAVYLPSYGGMTMMPGHGAANGGNGFDGISWLTMFILVLGVNLRLNSETNSWTYVELTMHG
;
A
#
# COMPACT_ATOMS: atom_id res chain seq x y z
N MET A 1 -79.46 -30.00 8.98
CA MET A 1 -78.43 -30.68 9.77
C MET A 1 -77.10 -30.14 9.28
N ASP A 2 -76.43 -29.13 9.82
CA ASP A 2 -76.52 -28.30 11.04
C ASP A 2 -75.89 -26.94 10.63
N ALA A 3 -76.51 -25.78 10.81
CA ALA A 3 -76.66 -25.00 12.05
C ALA A 3 -75.33 -24.61 12.74
N LEU A 4 -75.05 -23.29 12.68
CA LEU A 4 -74.49 -22.41 13.72
C LEU A 4 -72.97 -22.13 13.80
N ALA A 5 -72.64 -20.90 13.34
CA ALA A 5 -72.14 -19.77 14.14
C ALA A 5 -70.72 -19.78 14.77
N ARG A 6 -69.94 -18.74 14.40
CA ARG A 6 -69.24 -17.73 15.25
C ARG A 6 -68.29 -16.91 14.35
N SER A 7 -68.63 -15.68 13.96
CA SER A 7 -68.28 -14.40 14.63
C SER A 7 -66.79 -14.26 14.99
N GLY A 8 -66.08 -13.40 14.27
CA GLY A 8 -64.69 -13.02 14.57
C GLY A 8 -64.25 -11.83 13.71
N ASP A 9 -64.18 -10.69 14.36
CA ASP A 9 -63.78 -9.35 13.93
C ASP A 9 -62.48 -9.31 13.07
N GLY A 10 -62.55 -8.65 11.91
CA GLY A 10 -61.46 -8.50 10.95
C GLY A 10 -60.94 -7.07 10.92
N SER A 11 -60.17 -6.72 11.96
CA SER A 11 -59.37 -5.50 12.06
C SER A 11 -58.51 -5.27 10.81
N ALA A 12 -58.63 -4.06 10.24
CA ALA A 12 -57.88 -3.61 9.07
C ALA A 12 -56.37 -3.57 9.38
N ALA A 13 -55.60 -4.40 8.67
CA ALA A 13 -54.14 -4.31 8.66
C ALA A 13 -53.70 -3.05 7.89
N PRO A 14 -52.81 -2.21 8.44
CA PRO A 14 -52.28 -1.07 7.70
C PRO A 14 -51.33 -1.57 6.61
N SER A 15 -51.62 -1.18 5.37
CA SER A 15 -50.77 -1.35 4.20
C SER A 15 -49.52 -0.49 4.36
N TYR A 16 -48.38 -1.11 4.68
CA TYR A 16 -47.08 -0.45 4.64
C TYR A 16 -46.67 -0.26 3.18
N THR A 17 -46.86 0.95 2.66
CA THR A 17 -46.27 1.37 1.39
C THR A 17 -44.78 1.60 1.62
N SER A 18 -43.93 0.66 1.17
CA SER A 18 -42.50 0.88 1.03
C SER A 18 -42.27 1.90 -0.09
N ALA A 19 -42.16 3.17 0.29
CA ALA A 19 -41.84 4.25 -0.65
C ALA A 19 -40.33 4.23 -0.96
N THR A 20 -39.93 3.40 -1.92
CA THR A 20 -38.63 3.53 -2.59
C THR A 20 -38.78 4.62 -3.65
N SER A 21 -38.68 5.89 -3.27
CA SER A 21 -38.69 6.99 -4.25
C SER A 21 -37.33 7.07 -4.95
N SER A 22 -37.25 6.49 -6.16
CA SER A 22 -36.13 6.76 -7.07
C SER A 22 -36.35 8.13 -7.72
N VAL A 23 -35.61 9.13 -7.26
CA VAL A 23 -35.55 10.42 -7.94
C VAL A 23 -34.68 10.22 -9.18
N GLY A 24 -35.27 10.41 -10.37
CA GLY A 24 -34.64 10.09 -11.66
C GLY A 24 -33.36 10.88 -11.90
N GLY A 25 -32.25 10.17 -12.11
CA GLY A 25 -30.96 10.77 -12.42
C GLY A 25 -30.68 10.95 -13.92
N GLU A 26 -29.78 11.89 -14.19
CA GLU A 26 -29.11 12.07 -15.48
C GLU A 26 -28.40 10.79 -15.93
N ARG A 27 -28.33 10.58 -17.24
CA ARG A 27 -27.63 9.43 -17.85
C ARG A 27 -26.14 9.76 -17.97
N ASP A 28 -25.29 8.86 -17.48
CA ASP A 28 -23.84 8.95 -17.67
C ASP A 28 -23.45 8.58 -19.12
N THR A 29 -22.21 8.85 -19.50
CA THR A 29 -21.57 8.56 -20.80
C THR A 29 -21.63 7.09 -21.24
N THR A 30 -21.98 6.18 -20.33
CA THR A 30 -22.18 4.73 -20.53
C THR A 30 -23.65 4.33 -20.72
N GLY A 31 -24.62 5.25 -20.55
CA GLY A 31 -26.05 4.98 -20.72
C GLY A 31 -26.77 4.45 -19.48
N GLU A 32 -26.06 4.25 -18.37
CA GLU A 32 -26.65 3.87 -17.07
C GLU A 32 -27.25 5.09 -16.36
N ARG A 33 -28.36 4.87 -15.64
CA ARG A 33 -29.01 5.91 -14.84
C ARG A 33 -28.25 6.04 -13.53
N GLU A 34 -27.71 7.21 -13.26
CA GLU A 34 -27.15 7.50 -11.95
C GLU A 34 -28.29 7.59 -10.93
N PHE A 35 -28.08 7.06 -9.73
CA PHE A 35 -29.05 7.17 -8.65
C PHE A 35 -28.36 7.40 -7.31
N CYS A 36 -29.09 8.00 -6.38
CA CYS A 36 -28.69 8.18 -5.00
C CYS A 36 -29.52 7.25 -4.11
N LEU A 37 -28.85 6.43 -3.30
CA LEU A 37 -29.49 5.54 -2.34
C LEU A 37 -29.63 6.27 -1.00
N VAL A 38 -30.84 6.42 -0.48
CA VAL A 38 -31.11 7.01 0.83
C VAL A 38 -31.64 5.92 1.76
N LEU A 39 -30.98 5.73 2.90
CA LEU A 39 -31.30 4.70 3.89
C LEU A 39 -31.66 5.35 5.22
N ASP A 40 -32.82 5.00 5.79
CA ASP A 40 -33.19 5.38 7.15
C ASP A 40 -32.71 4.33 8.16
N GLU A 41 -32.68 4.67 9.44
CA GLU A 41 -32.22 3.82 10.55
C GLU A 41 -32.79 2.38 10.48
N LYS A 42 -34.11 2.25 10.29
CA LYS A 42 -34.80 0.94 10.21
C LYS A 42 -34.46 0.17 8.93
N ALA A 43 -34.26 0.88 7.83
CA ALA A 43 -33.90 0.27 6.55
C ALA A 43 -32.49 -0.33 6.63
N ILE A 44 -31.55 0.37 7.28
CA ILE A 44 -30.20 -0.15 7.51
C ILE A 44 -30.24 -1.44 8.35
N GLU A 45 -30.99 -1.44 9.45
CA GLU A 45 -31.11 -2.61 10.32
C GLU A 45 -31.71 -3.83 9.59
N TYR A 46 -32.78 -3.61 8.84
CA TYR A 46 -33.45 -4.69 8.11
C TYR A 46 -32.62 -5.21 6.93
N CYS A 47 -32.07 -4.32 6.11
CA CYS A 47 -31.27 -4.72 4.94
C CYS A 47 -29.94 -5.36 5.35
N ALA A 48 -29.30 -4.89 6.43
CA ALA A 48 -28.06 -5.48 6.90
C ALA A 48 -28.22 -6.89 7.48
N THR A 49 -29.43 -7.26 7.91
CA THR A 49 -29.73 -8.60 8.46
C THR A 49 -30.28 -9.56 7.40
N LEU A 50 -31.18 -9.10 6.53
CA LEU A 50 -31.86 -9.97 5.56
C LEU A 50 -31.22 -10.02 4.18
N ALA A 51 -30.55 -8.95 3.74
CA ALA A 51 -30.13 -8.77 2.35
C ALA A 51 -28.80 -8.01 2.25
N LYS A 52 -27.81 -8.42 3.04
CA LYS A 52 -26.49 -7.78 3.14
C LYS A 52 -25.77 -7.67 1.79
N ASP A 53 -25.73 -8.76 1.03
CA ASP A 53 -25.01 -8.81 -0.24
C ASP A 53 -25.68 -7.92 -1.29
N THR A 54 -27.02 -8.00 -1.40
CA THR A 54 -27.80 -7.14 -2.29
C THR A 54 -27.65 -5.66 -1.93
N LEU A 55 -27.64 -5.33 -0.63
CA LEU A 55 -27.42 -3.96 -0.19
C LEU A 55 -26.03 -3.46 -0.61
N ALA A 56 -24.99 -4.29 -0.48
CA ALA A 56 -23.64 -3.93 -0.90
C ALA A 56 -23.55 -3.73 -2.43
N GLU A 57 -24.16 -4.60 -3.22
CA GLU A 57 -24.20 -4.48 -4.69
C GLU A 57 -24.92 -3.20 -5.15
N VAL A 58 -26.09 -2.90 -4.57
CA VAL A 58 -26.84 -1.68 -4.89
C VAL A 58 -26.09 -0.44 -4.44
N ALA A 59 -25.45 -0.47 -3.27
CA ALA A 59 -24.64 0.64 -2.77
C ALA A 59 -23.40 0.88 -3.64
N ASN A 60 -22.76 -0.17 -4.17
CA ASN A 60 -21.61 -0.07 -5.07
C ASN A 60 -22.00 0.48 -6.46
N SER A 61 -23.23 0.23 -6.90
CA SER A 61 -23.76 0.74 -8.17
C SER A 61 -24.33 2.17 -8.07
N ALA A 62 -24.57 2.65 -6.84
CA ALA A 62 -25.08 3.99 -6.61
C ALA A 62 -23.99 5.05 -6.77
N ARG A 63 -24.34 6.22 -7.33
CA ARG A 63 -23.42 7.37 -7.39
C ARG A 63 -23.12 7.94 -6.01
N SER A 64 -24.10 7.88 -5.12
CA SER A 64 -23.98 8.32 -3.73
C SER A 64 -24.92 7.55 -2.81
N VAL A 65 -24.49 7.34 -1.57
CA VAL A 65 -25.29 6.69 -0.52
C VAL A 65 -25.39 7.64 0.67
N ILE A 66 -26.61 7.90 1.15
CA ILE A 66 -26.89 8.75 2.30
C ILE A 66 -27.61 7.92 3.35
N ALA A 67 -26.95 7.71 4.50
CA ALA A 67 -27.58 7.13 5.68
C ALA A 67 -28.09 8.23 6.60
N CYS A 68 -29.41 8.30 6.75
CA CYS A 68 -30.11 9.24 7.61
C CYS A 68 -30.34 8.62 8.99
N ARG A 69 -30.15 9.41 10.06
CA ARG A 69 -30.42 9.01 11.45
C ARG A 69 -29.74 7.70 11.91
N ALA A 70 -28.64 7.31 11.24
CA ALA A 70 -27.91 6.10 11.59
C ALA A 70 -27.33 6.17 13.02
N ARG A 71 -27.55 5.09 13.77
CA ARG A 71 -26.96 4.92 15.11
C ARG A 71 -25.45 4.67 15.06
N LYS A 72 -24.77 4.81 16.21
CA LYS A 72 -23.31 4.67 16.33
C LYS A 72 -22.80 3.31 15.82
N ASP A 73 -23.51 2.25 16.17
CA ASP A 73 -23.27 0.87 15.74
C ASP A 73 -23.55 0.66 14.25
N GLN A 74 -24.65 1.24 13.75
CA GLN A 74 -25.03 1.12 12.34
C GLN A 74 -24.03 1.78 11.38
N LYS A 75 -23.39 2.88 11.78
CA LYS A 75 -22.32 3.52 10.97
C LYS A 75 -21.16 2.57 10.72
N ALA A 76 -20.70 1.87 11.76
CA ALA A 76 -19.63 0.87 11.65
C ALA A 76 -20.09 -0.37 10.87
N GLN A 77 -21.33 -0.80 11.10
CA GLN A 77 -21.93 -1.91 10.37
C GLN A 77 -21.94 -1.62 8.86
N MET A 78 -22.40 -0.45 8.44
CA MET A 78 -22.47 -0.09 7.02
C MET A 78 -21.10 -0.09 6.34
N LEU A 79 -20.06 0.38 7.03
CA LEU A 79 -18.70 0.32 6.52
C LEU A 79 -18.22 -1.13 6.34
N ASN A 80 -18.51 -2.02 7.30
CA ASN A 80 -18.16 -3.44 7.20
C ASN A 80 -18.92 -4.15 6.07
N LEU A 81 -20.19 -3.78 5.82
CA LEU A 81 -20.97 -4.32 4.69
C LEU A 81 -20.26 -4.04 3.36
N ILE A 82 -19.82 -2.80 3.13
CA ILE A 82 -19.10 -2.42 1.90
C ILE A 82 -17.75 -3.11 1.81
N ARG A 83 -17.01 -3.17 2.93
CA ARG A 83 -15.70 -3.80 2.97
C ARG A 83 -15.74 -5.29 2.61
N GLU A 84 -16.79 -5.98 3.07
CA GLU A 84 -16.98 -7.41 2.80
C GLU A 84 -17.63 -7.67 1.44
N GLY A 85 -18.53 -6.79 0.99
CA GLY A 85 -19.23 -6.94 -0.29
C GLY A 85 -18.44 -6.48 -1.51
N VAL A 86 -17.48 -5.56 -1.35
CA VAL A 86 -16.65 -5.03 -2.45
C VAL A 86 -15.21 -5.48 -2.27
N ALA A 87 -14.80 -6.48 -3.07
CA ALA A 87 -13.45 -7.01 -3.07
C ALA A 87 -12.40 -5.90 -3.33
N GLU A 88 -11.28 -6.00 -2.62
CA GLU A 88 -10.13 -5.08 -2.73
C GLU A 88 -10.39 -3.59 -2.42
N SER A 89 -11.59 -3.26 -1.92
CA SER A 89 -11.94 -1.91 -1.49
C SER A 89 -11.09 -1.46 -0.29
N CYS A 90 -10.77 -0.16 -0.25
CA CYS A 90 -10.11 0.48 0.88
C CYS A 90 -11.05 1.56 1.44
N CYS A 91 -11.55 1.35 2.65
CA CYS A 91 -12.51 2.25 3.28
C CYS A 91 -11.79 3.23 4.22
N LEU A 92 -11.98 4.51 3.96
CA LEU A 92 -11.55 5.61 4.82
C LEU A 92 -12.76 6.07 5.65
N ALA A 93 -12.61 6.07 6.97
CA ALA A 93 -13.65 6.55 7.90
C ALA A 93 -13.24 7.89 8.50
N ILE A 94 -14.16 8.85 8.53
CA ILE A 94 -13.91 10.20 9.04
C ILE A 94 -14.99 10.57 10.05
N GLY A 95 -14.60 11.17 11.17
CA GLY A 95 -15.54 11.66 12.17
C GLY A 95 -14.93 12.69 13.09
N ASP A 96 -15.78 13.45 13.78
CA ASP A 96 -15.40 14.53 14.71
C ASP A 96 -15.80 14.22 16.15
N GLY A 97 -16.82 13.37 16.34
CA GLY A 97 -17.40 13.08 17.65
C GLY A 97 -17.20 11.65 18.16
N ALA A 98 -17.58 11.45 19.43
CA ALA A 98 -17.61 10.14 20.09
C ALA A 98 -18.52 9.11 19.37
N ASN A 99 -19.47 9.61 18.58
CA ASN A 99 -20.44 8.79 17.84
C ASN A 99 -19.81 8.05 16.65
N ASP A 100 -18.67 8.54 16.17
CA ASP A 100 -18.01 8.03 14.98
C ASP A 100 -16.82 7.14 15.31
N VAL A 101 -16.45 7.00 16.58
CA VAL A 101 -15.30 6.19 17.03
C VAL A 101 -15.41 4.74 16.54
N ALA A 102 -16.61 4.15 16.60
CA ALA A 102 -16.83 2.79 16.12
C ALA A 102 -16.63 2.68 14.59
N MET A 103 -17.09 3.69 13.84
CA MET A 103 -16.92 3.75 12.39
C MET A 103 -15.44 3.97 12.01
N ILE A 104 -14.74 4.87 12.71
CA ILE A 104 -13.32 5.17 12.53
C ILE A 104 -12.48 3.89 12.71
N LYS A 105 -12.76 3.12 13.77
CA LYS A 105 -12.05 1.86 14.05
C LYS A 105 -12.39 0.73 13.08
N ALA A 106 -13.55 0.75 12.44
CA ALA A 106 -13.95 -0.25 11.46
C ALA A 106 -13.25 -0.02 10.10
N GLY A 107 -12.96 1.24 9.77
CA GLY A 107 -12.22 1.62 8.55
C GLY A 107 -10.80 1.07 8.52
N GLN A 108 -10.26 0.84 7.33
CA GLN A 108 -8.84 0.54 7.17
C GLN A 108 -7.96 1.76 7.48
N ILE A 109 -8.50 2.96 7.29
CA ILE A 109 -7.85 4.22 7.63
C ILE A 109 -8.87 5.11 8.34
N GLY A 110 -8.55 5.52 9.56
CA GLY A 110 -9.36 6.40 10.38
C GLY A 110 -8.83 7.83 10.39
N VAL A 111 -9.70 8.83 10.16
CA VAL A 111 -9.35 10.25 10.25
C VAL A 111 -10.27 10.96 11.24
N GLY A 112 -9.68 11.51 12.30
CA GLY A 112 -10.37 12.31 13.29
C GLY A 112 -10.29 13.79 12.95
N ILE A 113 -11.42 14.48 12.96
CA ILE A 113 -11.48 15.93 12.87
C ILE A 113 -11.46 16.51 14.28
N ILE A 114 -10.58 17.48 14.54
CA ILE A 114 -10.51 18.19 15.82
C ILE A 114 -11.76 19.07 15.95
N GLY A 115 -12.77 18.56 16.64
CA GLY A 115 -14.02 19.26 16.93
C GLY A 115 -14.00 20.00 18.27
N LYS A 116 -15.00 20.86 18.48
CA LYS A 116 -15.26 21.50 19.78
C LYS A 116 -15.88 20.54 20.81
N GLU A 117 -16.45 19.44 20.34
CA GLU A 117 -17.18 18.46 21.16
C GLU A 117 -16.27 17.46 21.90
N GLY A 118 -14.96 17.52 21.65
CA GLY A 118 -13.95 16.72 22.34
C GLY A 118 -12.95 16.07 21.39
N MET A 119 -11.93 15.40 21.95
CA MET A 119 -10.85 14.76 21.18
C MET A 119 -11.06 13.25 21.02
N GLN A 120 -12.26 12.72 21.25
CA GLN A 120 -12.49 11.27 21.24
C GLN A 120 -12.31 10.65 19.86
N ALA A 121 -12.80 11.29 18.80
CA ALA A 121 -12.57 10.82 17.42
C ALA A 121 -11.08 10.85 17.06
N VAL A 122 -10.40 11.94 17.40
CA VAL A 122 -8.97 12.16 17.16
C VAL A 122 -8.10 11.11 17.86
N ASN A 123 -8.35 10.86 19.15
CA ASN A 123 -7.59 9.89 19.95
C ASN A 123 -7.77 8.44 19.48
N ASN A 124 -8.81 8.15 18.70
CA ASN A 124 -9.11 6.82 18.18
C ASN A 124 -8.92 6.73 16.66
N SER A 125 -8.30 7.72 16.03
CA SER A 125 -8.03 7.79 14.59
C SER A 125 -6.55 7.66 14.28
N ASP A 126 -6.20 7.20 13.08
CA ASP A 126 -4.81 7.12 12.61
C ASP A 126 -4.25 8.52 12.28
N PHE A 127 -5.10 9.40 11.75
CA PHE A 127 -4.74 10.78 11.39
C PHE A 127 -5.67 11.80 12.02
N ALA A 128 -5.10 12.86 12.59
CA ALA A 128 -5.84 14.00 13.12
C ALA A 128 -5.75 15.19 12.16
N ILE A 129 -6.89 15.73 11.74
CA ILE A 129 -6.95 16.95 10.92
C ILE A 129 -7.78 18.04 11.62
N GLY A 130 -7.37 19.30 11.48
CA GLY A 130 -8.12 20.41 12.08
C GLY A 130 -9.46 20.69 11.40
N GLN A 131 -9.55 20.46 10.08
CA GLN A 131 -10.73 20.80 9.27
C GLN A 131 -10.82 19.86 8.06
N PHE A 132 -12.05 19.62 7.58
CA PHE A 132 -12.29 18.72 6.44
C PHE A 132 -11.52 19.09 5.16
N ARG A 133 -11.26 20.39 4.90
CA ARG A 133 -10.49 20.83 3.72
C ARG A 133 -9.07 20.25 3.64
N PHE A 134 -8.46 19.91 4.78
CA PHE A 134 -7.11 19.34 4.80
C PHE A 134 -7.08 17.88 4.36
N LEU A 135 -8.23 17.20 4.33
CA LEU A 135 -8.35 15.84 3.83
C LEU A 135 -7.88 15.73 2.37
N ARG A 136 -8.19 16.74 1.55
CA ARG A 136 -7.75 16.80 0.15
C ARG A 136 -6.23 16.70 0.04
N SER A 137 -5.52 17.50 0.83
CA SER A 137 -4.05 17.50 0.84
C SER A 137 -3.48 16.22 1.47
N LEU A 138 -4.13 15.68 2.49
CA LEU A 138 -3.73 14.41 3.10
C LEU A 138 -3.78 13.27 2.08
N LEU A 139 -4.86 13.13 1.32
CA LEU A 139 -5.02 12.05 0.35
C LEU A 139 -4.23 12.28 -0.95
N LEU A 140 -4.45 13.43 -1.62
CA LEU A 140 -3.92 13.66 -2.98
C LEU A 140 -2.42 13.92 -3.01
N VAL A 141 -1.87 14.55 -1.96
CA VAL A 141 -0.44 14.83 -1.87
C VAL A 141 0.25 13.71 -1.08
N HIS A 142 -0.06 13.57 0.21
CA HIS A 142 0.69 12.67 1.10
C HIS A 142 0.36 11.20 0.83
N GLY A 143 -0.91 10.84 0.69
CA GLY A 143 -1.34 9.46 0.45
C GLY A 143 -0.78 8.90 -0.86
N ARG A 144 -0.88 9.68 -1.94
CA ARG A 144 -0.34 9.32 -3.27
C ARG A 144 1.18 9.13 -3.23
N VAL A 145 1.90 10.10 -2.68
CA VAL A 145 3.37 10.08 -2.57
C VAL A 145 3.83 8.91 -1.69
N ASN A 146 3.15 8.68 -0.56
CA ASN A 146 3.45 7.55 0.31
C ASN A 146 3.23 6.20 -0.39
N TYR A 147 2.12 6.05 -1.13
CA TYR A 147 1.86 4.82 -1.89
C TYR A 147 2.95 4.54 -2.93
N TYR A 148 3.36 5.57 -3.68
CA TYR A 148 4.44 5.47 -4.67
C TYR A 148 5.78 5.08 -4.01
N ARG A 149 6.20 5.82 -2.98
CA ARG A 149 7.45 5.58 -2.24
C ARG A 149 7.48 4.19 -1.63
N MET A 150 6.42 3.78 -0.94
CA MET A 150 6.34 2.47 -0.30
C MET A 150 6.35 1.33 -1.33
N SER A 151 5.75 1.54 -2.52
CA SER A 151 5.81 0.54 -3.59
C SER A 151 7.25 0.30 -4.04
N ILE A 152 8.00 1.35 -4.36
CA ILE A 152 9.41 1.23 -4.78
C ILE A 152 10.30 0.75 -3.64
N PHE A 153 10.08 1.25 -2.42
CA PHE A 153 10.77 0.78 -1.23
C PHE A 153 10.65 -0.73 -1.05
N ASN A 154 9.43 -1.27 -1.14
CA ASN A 154 9.19 -2.70 -1.02
C ASN A 154 9.90 -3.49 -2.13
N TYR A 155 9.85 -3.03 -3.38
CA TYR A 155 10.59 -3.68 -4.46
C TYR A 155 12.10 -3.67 -4.23
N PHE A 156 12.64 -2.55 -3.75
CA PHE A 156 14.07 -2.41 -3.52
C PHE A 156 14.55 -3.29 -2.36
N VAL A 157 13.80 -3.36 -1.25
CA VAL A 157 14.13 -4.23 -0.11
C VAL A 157 14.16 -5.70 -0.53
N ILE A 158 13.18 -6.12 -1.34
CA ILE A 158 13.14 -7.47 -1.91
C ILE A 158 14.33 -7.67 -2.86
N TYR A 159 14.54 -6.76 -3.81
CA TYR A 159 15.64 -6.82 -4.78
C TYR A 159 17.00 -6.96 -4.11
N LYS A 160 17.33 -6.08 -3.15
CA LYS A 160 18.58 -6.11 -2.39
C LYS A 160 18.79 -7.46 -1.69
N SER A 161 17.72 -7.98 -1.08
CA SER A 161 17.76 -9.27 -0.39
C SER A 161 17.97 -10.42 -1.38
N SER A 162 17.27 -10.41 -2.51
CA SER A 162 17.40 -11.39 -3.58
C SER A 162 18.80 -11.37 -4.21
N VAL A 163 19.36 -10.20 -4.50
CA VAL A 163 20.73 -10.05 -5.03
C VAL A 163 21.74 -10.75 -4.11
N MET A 164 21.64 -10.53 -2.80
CA MET A 164 22.56 -11.11 -1.82
C MET A 164 22.42 -12.64 -1.72
N VAL A 165 21.19 -13.15 -1.74
CA VAL A 165 20.92 -14.60 -1.74
C VAL A 165 21.42 -15.25 -3.02
N PHE A 166 21.12 -14.67 -4.19
CA PHE A 166 21.58 -15.19 -5.47
C PHE A 166 23.10 -15.11 -5.61
N ALA A 167 23.73 -14.02 -5.17
CA ALA A 167 25.19 -13.90 -5.21
C ALA A 167 25.86 -14.97 -4.34
N THR A 168 25.34 -15.21 -3.14
CA THR A 168 25.84 -16.27 -2.25
C THR A 168 25.67 -17.65 -2.87
N ALA A 169 24.50 -17.92 -3.47
CA ALA A 169 24.22 -19.19 -4.13
C ALA A 169 25.16 -19.42 -5.33
N LEU A 170 25.31 -18.43 -6.22
CA LEU A 170 26.19 -18.50 -7.39
C LEU A 170 27.64 -18.67 -6.98
N TYR A 171 28.10 -17.92 -5.98
CA TYR A 171 29.46 -18.03 -5.45
C TYR A 171 29.75 -19.45 -4.92
N SER A 172 28.77 -20.05 -4.24
CA SER A 172 28.86 -21.44 -3.73
C SER A 172 28.90 -22.48 -4.84
N PHE A 173 28.34 -22.20 -6.03
CA PHE A 173 28.46 -23.09 -7.19
C PHE A 173 29.81 -22.92 -7.92
N THR A 174 30.40 -21.72 -7.91
CA THR A 174 31.64 -21.43 -8.66
C THR A 174 32.90 -21.88 -7.95
N ILE A 175 32.93 -21.79 -6.62
CA ILE A 175 34.04 -22.26 -5.82
C ILE A 175 33.60 -23.61 -5.26
N GLU A 176 34.15 -24.69 -5.79
CA GLU A 176 33.94 -26.05 -5.26
C GLU A 176 34.04 -26.04 -3.72
N ALA A 177 33.24 -26.88 -3.06
CA ALA A 177 32.88 -26.94 -1.64
C ALA A 177 34.02 -26.96 -0.59
N SER A 178 35.25 -26.56 -0.92
CA SER A 178 36.48 -26.75 -0.16
C SER A 178 36.84 -25.61 0.80
N SER A 179 36.10 -24.49 0.84
CA SER A 179 36.39 -23.41 1.81
C SER A 179 35.12 -22.68 2.29
N ALA A 180 34.23 -23.43 2.94
CA ALA A 180 33.03 -22.89 3.59
C ALA A 180 33.35 -21.77 4.63
N SER A 181 34.55 -21.77 5.21
CA SER A 181 35.00 -20.78 6.21
C SER A 181 35.15 -19.34 5.66
N ASN A 182 35.58 -19.18 4.39
CA ASN A 182 35.78 -17.86 3.79
C ASN A 182 34.46 -17.22 3.32
N ILE A 183 33.46 -18.04 2.97
CA ILE A 183 32.12 -17.57 2.58
C ILE A 183 31.44 -16.84 3.75
N TYR A 184 31.52 -17.39 4.97
CA TYR A 184 30.88 -16.76 6.14
C TYR A 184 31.54 -15.45 6.57
N ALA A 185 32.87 -15.35 6.54
CA ALA A 185 33.57 -14.11 6.87
C ALA A 185 33.30 -13.01 5.83
N TYR A 186 33.26 -13.38 4.56
CA TYR A 186 32.91 -12.52 3.44
C TYR A 186 31.47 -12.02 3.49
N ILE A 187 30.52 -12.91 3.76
CA ILE A 187 29.12 -12.56 3.96
C ILE A 187 28.99 -11.66 5.18
N PHE A 188 29.63 -11.97 6.32
CA PHE A 188 29.50 -11.19 7.55
C PHE A 188 30.00 -9.75 7.41
N TRP A 189 31.20 -9.56 6.85
CA TRP A 189 31.78 -8.22 6.65
C TRP A 189 31.09 -7.45 5.51
N GLY A 190 30.74 -8.16 4.42
CA GLY A 190 29.95 -7.63 3.32
C GLY A 190 28.54 -7.22 3.74
N PHE A 191 27.93 -7.94 4.67
CA PHE A 191 26.60 -7.62 5.21
C PHE A 191 26.62 -6.30 5.98
N PHE A 192 27.64 -6.07 6.81
CA PHE A 192 27.80 -4.79 7.51
C PHE A 192 27.90 -3.62 6.52
N PHE A 193 28.86 -3.66 5.60
CA PHE A 193 29.04 -2.57 4.64
C PHE A 193 27.85 -2.42 3.68
N ASN A 194 27.26 -3.52 3.22
CA ASN A 194 26.07 -3.49 2.37
C ASN A 194 24.87 -2.91 3.11
N VAL A 195 24.59 -3.35 4.35
CA VAL A 195 23.47 -2.84 5.14
C VAL A 195 23.63 -1.35 5.41
N PHE A 196 24.78 -0.89 5.92
CA PHE A 196 24.93 0.54 6.23
C PHE A 196 24.93 1.44 4.98
N CYS A 197 25.64 1.07 3.92
CA CYS A 197 25.75 1.91 2.72
C CYS A 197 24.48 1.88 1.85
N THR A 198 23.77 0.75 1.76
CA THR A 198 22.53 0.68 0.95
C THR A 198 21.30 1.17 1.71
N TYR A 199 21.28 1.04 3.05
CA TYR A 199 20.14 1.48 3.86
C TYR A 199 20.01 3.01 3.90
N LEU A 200 21.13 3.72 3.98
CA LEU A 200 21.11 5.19 3.92
C LEU A 200 20.56 5.71 2.59
N ASN A 201 20.94 5.08 1.48
CA ASN A 201 20.46 5.48 0.15
C ASN A 201 18.95 5.24 -0.01
N ILE A 202 18.42 4.09 0.43
CA ILE A 202 16.99 3.83 0.34
C ILE A 202 16.17 4.69 1.30
N LEU A 203 16.70 5.03 2.48
CA LEU A 203 16.05 5.97 3.39
C LEU A 203 15.97 7.37 2.78
N GLY A 204 17.03 7.82 2.11
CA GLY A 204 17.05 9.07 1.36
C GLY A 204 15.97 9.10 0.28
N PHE A 205 15.94 8.06 -0.56
CA PHE A 205 14.90 7.90 -1.58
C PHE A 205 13.49 7.89 -0.98
N ALA A 206 13.23 7.04 0.02
CA ALA A 206 11.90 6.89 0.61
C ALA A 206 11.41 8.16 1.33
N SER A 207 12.33 9.00 1.81
CA SER A 207 11.98 10.22 2.56
C SER A 207 11.78 11.43 1.65
N TYR A 208 12.60 11.57 0.59
CA TYR A 208 12.66 12.80 -0.19
C TYR A 208 12.11 12.68 -1.60
N ASP A 209 11.99 11.47 -2.17
CA ASP A 209 11.63 11.35 -3.58
C ASP A 209 10.20 11.83 -3.88
N LEU A 210 10.06 12.74 -4.82
CA LEU A 210 8.79 13.29 -5.28
C LEU A 210 8.70 13.10 -6.79
N ASP A 211 7.73 12.32 -7.22
CA ASP A 211 7.46 12.09 -8.64
C ASP A 211 6.77 13.30 -9.31
N VAL A 212 5.98 14.05 -8.54
CA VAL A 212 5.26 15.26 -8.99
C VAL A 212 5.30 16.32 -7.89
N PRO A 213 5.47 17.62 -8.22
CA PRO A 213 5.37 18.71 -7.26
C PRO A 213 4.05 18.69 -6.48
N LYS A 214 4.11 19.10 -5.20
CA LYS A 214 2.97 19.00 -4.26
C LYS A 214 1.78 19.84 -4.72
N GLU A 215 2.04 20.99 -5.34
CA GLU A 215 1.04 21.92 -5.85
C GLU A 215 0.24 21.28 -7.00
N VAL A 216 0.94 20.68 -7.96
CA VAL A 216 0.33 20.00 -9.12
C VAL A 216 -0.52 18.81 -8.65
N ALA A 217 -0.01 18.04 -7.69
CA ALA A 217 -0.73 16.92 -7.09
C ALA A 217 -2.02 17.37 -6.38
N ALA A 218 -1.99 18.50 -5.66
CA ALA A 218 -3.16 19.04 -4.99
C ALA A 218 -4.24 19.52 -5.99
N HIS A 219 -3.84 20.10 -7.12
CA HIS A 219 -4.76 20.63 -8.14
C HIS A 219 -5.30 19.58 -9.11
N THR A 220 -4.68 18.41 -9.21
CA THR A 220 -5.04 17.38 -10.21
C THR A 220 -5.46 16.05 -9.57
N PRO A 221 -6.74 15.88 -9.17
CA PRO A 221 -7.24 14.65 -8.54
C PRO A 221 -7.09 13.39 -9.41
N LYS A 222 -7.01 13.55 -10.74
CA LYS A 222 -6.84 12.42 -11.68
C LYS A 222 -5.54 11.65 -11.43
N LEU A 223 -4.52 12.28 -10.86
CA LEU A 223 -3.24 11.63 -10.50
C LEU A 223 -3.38 10.60 -9.37
N TYR A 224 -4.51 10.57 -8.65
CA TYR A 224 -4.75 9.60 -7.58
C TYR A 224 -5.24 8.23 -8.10
N LYS A 225 -5.79 8.17 -9.32
CA LYS A 225 -6.36 6.95 -9.92
C LYS A 225 -5.42 5.74 -9.94
N PRO A 226 -4.13 5.86 -10.27
CA PRO A 226 -3.22 4.70 -10.24
C PRO A 226 -3.09 4.04 -8.85
N GLY A 227 -3.31 4.81 -7.77
CA GLY A 227 -3.37 4.28 -6.41
C GLY A 227 -4.60 3.40 -6.16
N ILE A 228 -5.75 3.79 -6.72
CA ILE A 228 -7.01 3.04 -6.62
C ILE A 228 -6.90 1.71 -7.38
N TYR A 229 -6.32 1.72 -8.58
CA TYR A 229 -6.11 0.52 -9.40
C TYR A 229 -4.87 -0.29 -8.99
N ARG A 230 -4.23 0.05 -7.87
CA ARG A 230 -3.03 -0.62 -7.33
C ARG A 230 -1.91 -0.81 -8.36
N SER A 231 -1.78 0.10 -9.32
CA SER A 231 -0.95 -0.12 -10.51
C SER A 231 0.56 -0.07 -10.24
N TYR A 232 0.97 0.53 -9.12
CA TYR A 232 2.39 0.61 -8.75
C TYR A 232 2.90 -0.70 -8.15
N PHE A 233 2.06 -1.45 -7.44
CA PHE A 233 2.43 -2.72 -6.82
C PHE A 233 1.78 -3.90 -7.56
N THR A 234 2.46 -4.40 -8.59
CA THR A 234 2.01 -5.50 -9.45
C THR A 234 2.99 -6.67 -9.44
N LEU A 235 2.48 -7.89 -9.58
CA LEU A 235 3.30 -9.12 -9.63
C LEU A 235 4.23 -9.17 -10.85
N ALA A 236 3.82 -8.61 -11.99
CA ALA A 236 4.67 -8.52 -13.18
C ALA A 236 5.94 -7.69 -12.91
N ARG A 237 5.78 -6.55 -12.21
CA ARG A 237 6.91 -5.74 -11.76
C ARG A 237 7.80 -6.52 -10.80
N PHE A 238 7.21 -7.26 -9.86
CA PHE A 238 7.98 -8.11 -8.93
C PHE A 238 8.93 -9.06 -9.67
N TRP A 239 8.44 -9.81 -10.66
CA TRP A 239 9.27 -10.74 -11.43
C TRP A 239 10.34 -10.04 -12.25
N TRP A 240 10.05 -8.87 -12.79
CA TRP A 240 11.06 -8.05 -13.47
C TRP A 240 12.22 -7.69 -12.52
N TRP A 241 11.89 -7.19 -11.32
CA TRP A 241 12.90 -6.86 -10.31
C TRP A 241 13.67 -8.11 -9.85
N SER A 242 13.02 -9.27 -9.73
CA SER A 242 13.69 -10.53 -9.40
C SER A 242 14.66 -10.99 -10.50
N ALA A 243 14.31 -10.84 -11.78
CA ALA A 243 15.19 -11.18 -12.89
C ALA A 243 16.40 -10.24 -12.96
N ASP A 244 16.19 -8.94 -12.75
CA ASP A 244 17.25 -7.94 -12.66
C ASP A 244 18.20 -8.23 -11.48
N ALA A 245 17.66 -8.67 -10.33
CA ALA A 245 18.46 -9.07 -9.17
C ALA A 245 19.39 -10.26 -9.48
N LEU A 246 18.87 -11.26 -10.19
CA LEU A 246 19.66 -12.42 -10.61
C LEU A 246 20.76 -12.01 -11.59
N TRP A 247 20.45 -11.13 -12.55
CA TRP A 247 21.43 -10.59 -13.49
C TRP A 247 22.55 -9.83 -12.78
N CYS A 248 22.19 -8.90 -11.89
CA CYS A 248 23.15 -8.13 -11.11
C CYS A 248 24.06 -9.03 -10.27
N ALA A 249 23.48 -10.04 -9.60
CA ALA A 249 24.24 -11.03 -8.83
C ALA A 249 25.20 -11.85 -9.71
N ALA A 250 24.75 -12.30 -10.89
CA ALA A 250 25.58 -13.06 -11.82
C ALA A 250 26.76 -12.23 -12.32
N VAL A 251 26.52 -10.99 -12.77
CA VAL A 251 27.60 -10.10 -13.23
C VAL A 251 28.60 -9.85 -12.12
N ALA A 252 28.13 -9.56 -10.90
CA ALA A 252 29.01 -9.24 -9.80
C ALA A 252 29.89 -10.43 -9.36
N VAL A 253 29.40 -11.67 -9.47
CA VAL A 253 30.16 -12.88 -9.11
C VAL A 253 31.08 -13.34 -10.25
N TYR A 254 30.59 -13.42 -11.48
CA TYR A 254 31.35 -13.98 -12.59
C TYR A 254 32.42 -13.03 -13.14
N LEU A 255 32.19 -11.71 -13.11
CA LEU A 255 33.15 -10.74 -13.64
C LEU A 255 34.49 -10.73 -12.87
N PRO A 256 34.51 -10.65 -11.52
CA PRO A 256 35.74 -10.78 -10.73
C PRO A 256 36.35 -12.17 -10.82
N SER A 257 35.53 -13.22 -10.91
CA SER A 257 36.03 -14.60 -11.00
C SER A 257 36.79 -14.84 -12.30
N TYR A 258 36.25 -14.39 -13.44
CA TYR A 258 36.90 -14.48 -14.75
C TYR A 258 38.11 -13.52 -14.86
N GLY A 259 37.97 -12.29 -14.34
CA GLY A 259 39.05 -11.31 -14.31
C GLY A 259 40.22 -11.74 -13.41
N GLY A 260 39.94 -12.31 -12.24
CA GLY A 260 40.94 -12.81 -11.31
C GLY A 260 41.74 -13.99 -11.87
N MET A 261 41.07 -14.92 -12.56
CA MET A 261 41.72 -16.05 -13.24
C MET A 261 42.63 -15.63 -14.40
N THR A 262 42.34 -14.50 -15.07
CA THR A 262 43.11 -14.01 -16.23
C THR A 262 44.19 -12.99 -15.86
N MET A 263 43.97 -12.17 -14.82
CA MET A 263 44.87 -11.09 -14.41
C MET A 263 45.84 -11.48 -13.29
N MET A 264 45.62 -12.60 -12.59
CA MET A 264 46.52 -13.12 -11.55
C MET A 264 47.09 -14.52 -11.79
N PRO A 265 47.60 -14.88 -12.99
CA PRO A 265 48.45 -16.06 -13.12
C PRO A 265 49.84 -15.75 -12.52
N GLY A 266 49.98 -15.84 -11.19
CA GLY A 266 51.30 -15.85 -10.54
C GLY A 266 51.50 -15.04 -9.25
N HIS A 267 50.55 -14.20 -8.81
CA HIS A 267 50.72 -13.42 -7.56
C HIS A 267 50.18 -14.11 -6.31
N GLY A 268 49.46 -15.23 -6.45
CA GLY A 268 48.98 -16.05 -5.33
C GLY A 268 50.07 -16.76 -4.51
N ALA A 269 51.33 -16.69 -4.94
CA ALA A 269 52.47 -17.31 -4.24
C ALA A 269 53.43 -16.31 -3.58
N ALA A 270 53.31 -15.00 -3.85
CA ALA A 270 54.35 -14.04 -3.47
C ALA A 270 54.15 -13.36 -2.10
N ASN A 271 52.92 -13.25 -1.59
CA ASN A 271 52.63 -12.45 -0.38
C ASN A 271 51.80 -13.16 0.71
N GLY A 272 51.59 -14.48 0.63
CA GLY A 272 50.89 -15.23 1.69
C GLY A 272 49.42 -14.82 1.94
N GLY A 273 48.87 -13.88 1.16
CA GLY A 273 47.45 -13.52 1.18
C GLY A 273 46.69 -14.37 0.17
N ASN A 274 45.64 -15.05 0.62
CA ASN A 274 44.82 -15.91 -0.22
C ASN A 274 44.20 -15.06 -1.34
N GLY A 275 44.58 -15.29 -2.60
CA GLY A 275 44.00 -14.55 -3.75
C GLY A 275 42.46 -14.61 -3.84
N PHE A 276 41.85 -15.58 -3.17
CA PHE A 276 40.41 -15.68 -2.94
C PHE A 276 39.81 -14.53 -2.13
N ASP A 277 40.54 -13.95 -1.18
CA ASP A 277 40.06 -12.84 -0.36
C ASP A 277 39.88 -11.58 -1.23
N GLY A 278 40.84 -11.29 -2.12
CA GLY A 278 40.77 -10.14 -3.03
C GLY A 278 39.60 -10.18 -4.02
N ILE A 279 39.34 -11.36 -4.61
CA ILE A 279 38.20 -11.57 -5.53
C ILE A 279 36.87 -11.37 -4.80
N SER A 280 36.82 -11.82 -3.55
CA SER A 280 35.66 -11.63 -2.68
C SER A 280 35.41 -10.14 -2.46
N TRP A 281 36.38 -9.37 -1.97
CA TRP A 281 36.23 -7.92 -1.75
C TRP A 281 35.76 -7.15 -2.99
N LEU A 282 36.32 -7.47 -4.16
CA LEU A 282 35.92 -6.85 -5.43
C LEU A 282 34.46 -7.17 -5.79
N THR A 283 34.03 -8.41 -5.58
CA THR A 283 32.64 -8.84 -5.78
C THR A 283 31.67 -8.05 -4.89
N MET A 284 31.99 -7.83 -3.60
CA MET A 284 31.15 -6.99 -2.72
C MET A 284 31.08 -5.54 -3.19
N PHE A 285 32.21 -4.97 -3.59
CA PHE A 285 32.22 -3.59 -4.07
C PHE A 285 31.33 -3.41 -5.29
N ILE A 286 31.41 -4.33 -6.26
CA ILE A 286 30.56 -4.32 -7.46
C ILE A 286 29.09 -4.53 -7.10
N LEU A 287 28.77 -5.44 -6.17
CA LEU A 287 27.40 -5.65 -5.69
C LEU A 287 26.82 -4.38 -5.05
N VAL A 288 27.56 -3.74 -4.15
CA VAL A 288 27.12 -2.50 -3.48
C VAL A 288 26.95 -1.39 -4.50
N LEU A 289 27.90 -1.22 -5.43
CA LEU A 289 27.81 -0.22 -6.49
C LEU A 289 26.60 -0.47 -7.38
N GLY A 290 26.40 -1.71 -7.86
CA GLY A 290 25.29 -2.08 -8.72
C GLY A 290 23.92 -1.85 -8.08
N VAL A 291 23.75 -2.24 -6.81
CA VAL A 291 22.51 -2.00 -6.05
C VAL A 291 22.24 -0.50 -5.88
N ASN A 292 23.25 0.30 -5.54
CA ASN A 292 23.08 1.75 -5.39
C ASN A 292 22.79 2.43 -6.73
N LEU A 293 23.50 2.07 -7.80
CA LEU A 293 23.25 2.61 -9.14
C LEU A 293 21.83 2.30 -9.61
N ARG A 294 21.32 1.09 -9.33
CA ARG A 294 19.94 0.73 -9.67
C ARG A 294 18.93 1.61 -8.95
N LEU A 295 19.12 1.87 -7.65
CA LEU A 295 18.25 2.80 -6.91
C LEU A 295 18.33 4.22 -7.46
N ASN A 296 19.53 4.71 -7.76
CA ASN A 296 19.72 6.04 -8.35
C ASN A 296 19.03 6.16 -9.72
N SER A 297 18.99 5.07 -10.51
CA SER A 297 18.27 5.06 -11.80
C SER A 297 16.75 5.18 -11.67
N GLU A 298 16.20 4.77 -10.52
CA GLU A 298 14.76 4.86 -10.21
C GLU A 298 14.40 6.17 -9.47
N THR A 299 15.40 6.97 -9.11
CA THR A 299 15.20 8.25 -8.41
C THR A 299 14.81 9.33 -9.42
N ASN A 300 13.57 9.82 -9.30
CA ASN A 300 13.04 10.85 -10.20
C ASN A 300 13.45 12.25 -9.79
N SER A 301 13.57 12.49 -8.49
CA SER A 301 13.98 13.79 -7.96
C SER A 301 15.36 13.71 -7.32
N TRP A 302 16.35 14.26 -8.02
CA TRP A 302 17.66 14.55 -7.45
C TRP A 302 17.55 15.83 -6.64
N THR A 303 16.80 15.75 -5.55
CA THR A 303 16.77 16.85 -4.59
C THR A 303 18.13 16.82 -3.91
N TYR A 304 18.97 17.83 -4.15
CA TYR A 304 20.13 18.05 -3.30
C TYR A 304 19.59 18.05 -1.87
N VAL A 305 20.12 17.17 -1.02
CA VAL A 305 19.92 17.29 0.42
C VAL A 305 20.61 18.59 0.79
N GLU A 306 19.90 19.70 0.63
CA GLU A 306 20.27 20.97 1.22
C GLU A 306 20.14 20.70 2.71
N LEU A 307 21.29 20.36 3.29
CA LEU A 307 21.57 20.27 4.70
C LEU A 307 21.46 21.67 5.31
N THR A 308 20.34 22.37 5.08
CA THR A 308 19.97 23.59 5.78
C THR A 308 19.38 23.17 7.12
N MET A 309 20.27 22.76 8.02
CA MET A 309 20.28 23.34 9.36
C MET A 309 20.55 24.84 9.23
N HIS A 310 19.57 25.61 8.74
CA HIS A 310 19.59 27.05 8.77
C HIS A 310 18.16 27.57 8.91
N GLY A 311 17.85 28.09 10.11
CA GLY A 311 16.74 29.00 10.37
C GLY A 311 15.68 28.46 11.31
#